data_AF-A0A5Q4SJ99-F1
#
_entry.id   AF-A0A5Q4SJ99-F1
#
_cell.length_a   1.000
_cell.length_b   1.000
_cell.length_c   1.000
_cell.angle_alpha   90.00
_cell.angle_beta   90.00
_cell.angle_gamma   90.00
#
_symmetry.space_group_name_H-M   'P 1'
#
loop_
_entity.id
_entity.type
_entity.pdbx_description
1 polymer ?
#
loop_
_entity_poly.entity_id
_entity_poly.type
_entity_poly.pdbx_seq_one_letter_code
_entity_poly.pdbx_strand_id
1 'polypeptide(L)'
;MDEDRLYGSLMDIVAGSPGGTFPATGIAGLLHEAFSHRASLLRQIFSWEAGRYGEVERRSHETPTHFKWNLADLTAGAGNPIRVWLHQYRPPEELRVRYAQVPHNHRYPFVSVVLNGGYRNDSYRSLRGLELPTGPPEPVDSRTLRPGDTIVMHPLEVHRLAEIRKETLTLLVQGAPATDRSFSYRESTSSWLTHRDLRAQYRTLQQIEAGTAG
;
A
#
# COMPACT_ATOMS: atom_id res chain seq x y z
N MET A 1 12.95 10.58 15.42
CA MET A 1 12.14 9.37 15.50
C MET A 1 12.96 8.21 15.01
N ASP A 2 13.05 7.17 15.83
CA ASP A 2 13.59 5.85 15.51
C ASP A 2 12.45 4.86 15.23
N GLU A 3 12.79 3.62 14.85
CA GLU A 3 11.81 2.57 14.58
C GLU A 3 10.90 2.28 15.79
N ASP A 4 11.47 2.13 16.99
CA ASP A 4 10.72 1.78 18.20
C ASP A 4 9.68 2.85 18.54
N ARG A 5 10.05 4.14 18.47
CA ARG A 5 9.12 5.24 18.67
C ARG A 5 8.04 5.28 17.58
N LEU A 6 8.39 5.03 16.31
CA LEU A 6 7.41 4.98 15.22
C LEU A 6 6.36 3.88 15.48
N TYR A 7 6.81 2.67 15.82
CA TYR A 7 5.91 1.54 16.05
C TYR A 7 5.07 1.74 17.31
N GLY A 8 5.66 2.24 18.40
CA GLY A 8 4.93 2.59 19.63
C GLY A 8 3.83 3.61 19.36
N SER A 9 4.14 4.73 18.70
CA SER A 9 3.15 5.76 18.37
C SER A 9 2.06 5.26 17.41
N LEU A 10 2.38 4.36 16.46
CA LEU A 10 1.37 3.72 15.63
C LEU A 10 0.40 2.89 16.46
N MET A 11 0.90 2.12 17.41
CA MET A 11 0.07 1.32 18.32
C MET A 11 -0.85 2.20 19.16
N ASP A 12 -0.34 3.31 19.69
CA ASP A 12 -1.13 4.27 20.48
C ASP A 12 -2.26 4.91 19.66
N ILE A 13 -1.95 5.42 18.46
CA ILE A 13 -2.94 6.03 17.55
C ILE A 13 -4.05 5.02 17.24
N VAL A 14 -3.66 3.81 16.92
CA VAL A 14 -4.59 2.75 16.51
C VAL A 14 -5.41 2.24 17.70
N ALA A 15 -4.83 2.14 18.90
CA ALA A 15 -5.54 1.77 20.11
C ALA A 15 -6.56 2.83 20.55
N GLY A 16 -6.26 4.12 20.34
CA GLY A 16 -7.18 5.23 20.62
C GLY A 16 -8.29 5.41 19.59
N SER A 17 -8.31 4.62 18.51
CA SER A 17 -9.28 4.75 17.43
C SER A 17 -10.58 4.01 17.74
N PRO A 18 -11.76 4.57 17.38
CA PRO A 18 -13.02 3.84 17.50
C PRO A 18 -12.96 2.51 16.76
N GLY A 19 -13.49 1.46 17.38
CA GLY A 19 -13.36 0.07 16.90
C GLY A 19 -13.76 -0.07 15.44
N GLY A 20 -12.80 -0.49 14.60
CA GLY A 20 -13.01 -0.75 13.17
C GLY A 20 -12.70 0.42 12.23
N THR A 21 -12.31 1.59 12.74
CA THR A 21 -11.97 2.76 11.89
C THR A 21 -10.46 2.85 11.65
N PHE A 22 -10.06 3.09 10.39
CA PHE A 22 -8.65 3.34 10.07
C PHE A 22 -8.29 4.82 10.37
N PRO A 23 -7.39 5.12 11.31
CA PRO A 23 -7.13 6.49 11.77
C PRO A 23 -6.19 7.26 10.85
N ALA A 24 -6.64 7.50 9.62
CA ALA A 24 -5.82 8.08 8.56
C ALA A 24 -5.18 9.42 8.96
N THR A 25 -5.94 10.31 9.63
CA THR A 25 -5.42 11.63 10.05
C THR A 25 -4.29 11.51 11.07
N GLY A 26 -4.46 10.67 12.09
CA GLY A 26 -3.42 10.44 13.11
C GLY A 26 -2.17 9.83 12.49
N ILE A 27 -2.34 8.81 11.64
CA ILE A 27 -1.25 8.16 10.92
C ILE A 27 -0.53 9.16 9.99
N ALA A 28 -1.26 10.01 9.27
CA ALA A 28 -0.66 11.02 8.40
C ALA A 28 0.21 12.01 9.16
N GLY A 29 -0.24 12.47 10.34
CA GLY A 29 0.56 13.30 11.24
C GLY A 29 1.85 12.60 11.68
N LEU A 30 1.74 11.34 12.10
CA LEU A 30 2.89 10.54 12.51
C LEU A 30 3.90 10.32 11.38
N LEU A 31 3.42 10.00 10.16
CA LEU A 31 4.29 9.82 9.01
C LEU A 31 5.00 11.12 8.59
N HIS A 32 4.36 12.27 8.79
CA HIS A 32 5.01 13.56 8.58
C HIS A 32 6.11 13.84 9.61
N GLU A 33 5.91 13.46 10.87
CA GLU A 33 6.97 13.48 11.89
C GLU A 33 8.11 12.52 11.51
N ALA A 34 7.80 11.29 11.10
CA ALA A 34 8.79 10.31 10.64
C ALA A 34 9.61 10.86 9.46
N PHE A 35 8.99 11.55 8.51
CA PHE A 35 9.68 12.22 7.41
C PHE A 35 10.70 13.28 7.88
N SER A 36 10.36 14.04 8.92
CA SER A 36 11.25 15.04 9.52
C SER A 36 12.51 14.39 10.12
N HIS A 37 12.44 13.09 10.41
CA HIS A 37 13.55 12.27 10.91
C HIS A 37 14.07 11.24 9.90
N ARG A 38 13.67 11.32 8.63
CA ARG A 38 13.92 10.27 7.61
C ARG A 38 15.38 9.83 7.49
N ALA A 39 16.34 10.74 7.64
CA ALA A 39 17.75 10.39 7.53
C ALA A 39 18.19 9.43 8.65
N SER A 40 17.68 9.64 9.87
CA SER A 40 17.92 8.72 10.99
C SER A 40 17.19 7.40 10.80
N LEU A 41 15.93 7.46 10.38
CA LEU A 41 15.10 6.28 10.14
C LEU A 41 15.71 5.38 9.06
N LEU A 42 16.06 5.94 7.91
CA LEU A 42 16.69 5.19 6.81
C LEU A 42 18.05 4.63 7.21
N ARG A 43 18.85 5.37 7.98
CA ARG A 43 20.11 4.82 8.50
C ARG A 43 19.88 3.58 9.36
N GLN A 44 18.89 3.60 10.26
CA GLN A 44 18.55 2.44 11.09
C GLN A 44 18.08 1.25 10.25
N ILE A 45 17.16 1.50 9.31
CA ILE A 45 16.64 0.48 8.40
C ILE A 45 17.77 -0.17 7.59
N PHE A 46 18.72 0.62 7.10
CA PHE A 46 19.83 0.11 6.30
C PHE A 46 21.05 -0.32 7.13
N SER A 47 21.00 -0.20 8.46
CA SER A 47 22.05 -0.68 9.37
C SER A 47 21.61 -1.90 10.18
N TRP A 48 20.56 -2.61 9.74
CA TRP A 48 20.11 -3.81 10.42
C TRP A 48 21.20 -4.87 10.47
N GLU A 49 21.31 -5.50 11.64
CA GLU A 49 22.07 -6.74 11.78
C GLU A 49 21.43 -7.86 10.96
N ALA A 50 22.22 -8.87 10.61
CA ALA A 50 21.80 -9.96 9.73
C ALA A 50 20.50 -10.66 10.20
N GLY A 51 20.31 -10.80 11.52
CA GLY A 51 19.10 -11.38 12.08
C GLY A 51 17.83 -10.59 11.75
N ARG A 52 17.88 -9.26 11.94
CA ARG A 52 16.75 -8.36 11.65
C ARG A 52 16.49 -8.25 10.15
N TYR A 53 17.55 -8.14 9.33
CA TYR A 53 17.42 -8.15 7.87
C TYR A 53 16.70 -9.42 7.38
N GLY A 54 17.13 -10.61 7.84
CA GLY A 54 16.53 -11.86 7.41
C GLY A 54 15.06 -12.01 7.83
N GLU A 55 14.67 -11.44 8.97
CA GLU A 55 13.27 -11.40 9.41
C GLU A 55 12.41 -10.53 8.48
N VAL A 56 12.89 -9.34 8.14
CA VAL A 56 12.19 -8.43 7.23
C VAL A 56 12.11 -9.03 5.83
N GLU A 57 13.21 -9.58 5.31
CA GLU A 57 13.27 -10.21 3.98
C GLU A 57 12.20 -11.30 3.82
N ARG A 58 12.05 -12.20 4.80
CA ARG A 58 11.03 -13.27 4.75
C ARG A 58 9.59 -12.78 4.69
N ARG A 59 9.31 -11.58 5.20
CA ARG A 59 7.97 -10.96 5.22
C ARG A 59 7.75 -9.97 4.06
N SER A 60 8.81 -9.70 3.31
CA SER A 60 8.84 -8.76 2.20
C SER A 60 8.51 -9.46 0.89
N HIS A 61 8.13 -8.69 -0.12
CA HIS A 61 7.85 -9.23 -1.45
C HIS A 61 8.21 -8.26 -2.55
N GLU A 62 8.63 -8.82 -3.68
CA GLU A 62 8.92 -8.07 -4.87
C GLU A 62 7.66 -7.91 -5.73
N THR A 63 7.46 -6.70 -6.26
CA THR A 63 6.49 -6.46 -7.33
C THR A 63 7.22 -5.96 -8.58
N PRO A 64 6.56 -5.99 -9.76
CA PRO A 64 7.17 -5.47 -10.98
C PRO A 64 7.56 -3.98 -10.95
N THR A 65 7.09 -3.21 -9.98
CA THR A 65 7.29 -1.76 -9.92
C THR A 65 8.12 -1.30 -8.73
N HIS A 66 8.14 -2.08 -7.66
CA HIS A 66 8.85 -1.75 -6.42
C HIS A 66 9.02 -2.99 -5.55
N PHE A 67 10.04 -2.94 -4.68
CA PHE A 67 10.20 -3.86 -3.57
C PHE A 67 9.35 -3.38 -2.40
N LYS A 68 8.61 -4.30 -1.77
CA LYS A 68 7.81 -4.02 -0.58
C LYS A 68 8.48 -4.65 0.63
N TRP A 69 9.21 -3.82 1.38
CA TRP A 69 9.90 -4.22 2.60
C TRP A 69 8.95 -4.16 3.79
N ASN A 70 8.61 -5.30 4.40
CA ASN A 70 7.72 -5.36 5.56
C ASN A 70 8.50 -5.05 6.84
N LEU A 71 8.43 -3.80 7.29
CA LEU A 71 9.14 -3.36 8.49
C LEU A 71 8.50 -3.94 9.76
N ALA A 72 7.17 -3.93 9.83
CA ALA A 72 6.43 -4.41 11.00
C ALA A 72 5.03 -4.89 10.62
N ASP A 73 4.64 -6.02 11.21
CA ASP A 73 3.25 -6.47 11.30
C ASP A 73 2.77 -6.20 12.73
N LEU A 74 1.81 -5.30 12.86
CA LEU A 74 1.24 -4.84 14.12
C LEU A 74 -0.22 -5.29 14.21
N THR A 75 -0.74 -5.42 15.43
CA THR A 75 -2.16 -5.76 15.66
C THR A 75 -2.82 -4.69 16.51
N ALA A 76 -3.80 -4.01 15.93
CA ALA A 76 -4.65 -3.02 16.59
C ALA A 76 -5.56 -3.64 17.66
N GLY A 77 -6.24 -2.75 18.42
CA GLY A 77 -7.45 -3.12 19.15
C GLY A 77 -8.48 -3.82 18.24
N ALA A 78 -9.20 -4.80 18.81
CA ALA A 78 -10.11 -5.72 18.11
C ALA A 78 -9.46 -6.66 17.06
N GLY A 79 -8.14 -6.80 17.04
CA GLY A 79 -7.45 -7.77 16.18
C GLY A 79 -7.27 -7.33 14.73
N ASN A 80 -7.44 -6.04 14.43
CA ASN A 80 -7.26 -5.52 13.08
C ASN A 80 -5.77 -5.39 12.73
N PRO A 81 -5.26 -6.06 11.68
CA PRO A 81 -3.85 -5.99 11.33
C PRO A 81 -3.49 -4.61 10.76
N ILE A 82 -2.35 -4.07 11.20
CA ILE A 82 -1.69 -2.91 10.61
C ILE A 82 -0.32 -3.38 10.10
N ARG A 83 0.09 -2.89 8.93
CA ARG A 83 1.42 -3.21 8.39
C ARG A 83 2.18 -1.95 8.05
N VAL A 84 3.47 -1.94 8.38
CA VAL A 84 4.38 -0.85 8.04
C VAL A 84 5.29 -1.34 6.91
N TRP A 85 5.25 -0.64 5.79
CA TRP A 85 6.00 -0.97 4.59
C TRP A 85 6.96 0.16 4.23
N LEU A 86 8.18 -0.20 3.85
CA LEU A 86 9.02 0.67 3.02
C LEU A 86 8.88 0.19 1.57
N HIS A 87 8.38 1.06 0.69
CA HIS A 87 8.40 0.79 -0.74
C HIS A 87 9.66 1.40 -1.34
N GLN A 88 10.44 0.57 -2.02
CA GLN A 88 11.58 0.98 -2.82
C GLN A 88 11.24 0.80 -4.30
N TYR A 89 10.98 1.91 -4.98
CA TYR A 89 10.61 1.87 -6.38
C TYR A 89 11.81 1.55 -7.26
N ARG A 90 11.57 0.71 -8.26
CA ARG A 90 12.58 0.41 -9.28
C ARG A 90 12.92 1.68 -10.04
N PRO A 91 14.18 1.84 -10.49
CA PRO A 91 14.55 2.97 -11.32
C PRO A 91 13.77 2.93 -12.65
N PRO A 92 13.53 4.08 -13.30
CA PRO A 92 12.72 4.19 -14.52
C PRO A 92 13.10 3.19 -15.61
N GLU A 93 14.41 2.98 -15.80
CA GLU A 93 14.98 2.06 -16.78
C GLU A 93 14.63 0.58 -16.52
N GLU A 94 14.25 0.21 -15.30
CA GLU A 94 13.85 -1.15 -14.92
C GLU A 94 12.34 -1.31 -14.78
N LEU A 95 11.58 -0.21 -14.85
CA LEU A 95 10.13 -0.24 -14.68
C LEU A 95 9.48 -1.00 -15.83
N ARG A 96 8.91 -2.17 -15.50
CA ARG A 96 8.00 -2.87 -16.40
C ARG A 96 6.60 -2.29 -16.19
N VAL A 97 5.97 -1.75 -17.24
CA VAL A 97 4.58 -1.25 -17.19
C VAL A 97 3.66 -2.35 -16.69
N ARG A 98 3.24 -2.25 -15.43
CA ARG A 98 2.44 -3.24 -14.68
C ARG A 98 1.72 -2.54 -13.52
N TYR A 99 1.02 -3.34 -12.71
CA TYR A 99 0.05 -2.98 -11.67
C TYR A 99 0.10 -1.53 -11.14
N ALA A 100 1.21 -1.02 -10.57
CA ALA A 100 1.23 0.32 -9.99
C ALA A 100 1.17 1.48 -11.02
N GLN A 101 1.61 1.24 -12.26
CA GLN A 101 1.62 2.23 -13.35
C GLN A 101 0.33 2.22 -14.18
N VAL A 102 -0.60 1.29 -13.89
CA VAL A 102 -1.92 1.27 -14.49
C VAL A 102 -2.96 1.69 -13.45
N PRO A 103 -4.13 2.21 -13.86
CA PRO A 103 -5.21 2.54 -12.94
C PRO A 103 -5.58 1.32 -12.09
N HIS A 104 -5.52 1.44 -10.77
CA HIS A 104 -5.83 0.37 -9.84
C HIS A 104 -6.33 0.91 -8.50
N ASN A 105 -7.03 0.06 -7.75
CA ASN A 105 -7.36 0.32 -6.34
C ASN A 105 -6.68 -0.70 -5.42
N HIS A 106 -6.98 -0.59 -4.12
CA HIS A 106 -6.39 -1.41 -3.07
C HIS A 106 -7.47 -2.10 -2.25
N ARG A 107 -7.12 -3.23 -1.62
CA ARG A 107 -8.07 -3.94 -0.73
C ARG A 107 -8.17 -3.34 0.66
N TYR A 108 -7.25 -2.44 1.00
CA TYR A 108 -7.03 -1.90 2.32
C TYR A 108 -6.87 -0.39 2.23
N PRO A 109 -7.28 0.37 3.26
CA PRO A 109 -6.90 1.76 3.35
C PRO A 109 -5.41 1.85 3.67
N PHE A 110 -4.77 2.94 3.27
CA PHE A 110 -3.41 3.22 3.69
C PHE A 110 -3.12 4.72 3.78
N VAL A 111 -2.05 5.04 4.48
CA VAL A 111 -1.41 6.36 4.42
C VAL A 111 0.03 6.15 4.00
N SER A 112 0.55 6.98 3.10
CA SER A 112 1.94 6.91 2.68
C SER A 112 2.57 8.29 2.60
N VAL A 113 3.85 8.38 2.97
CA VAL A 113 4.67 9.59 2.82
C VAL A 113 5.85 9.29 1.90
N VAL A 114 6.19 10.23 1.02
CA VAL A 114 7.39 10.14 0.18
C VAL A 114 8.61 10.50 1.03
N LEU A 115 9.58 9.59 1.13
CA LEU A 115 10.83 9.80 1.86
C LEU A 115 11.93 10.38 0.96
N ASN A 116 12.01 9.91 -0.28
CA ASN A 116 12.99 10.32 -1.28
C ASN A 116 12.41 10.20 -2.70
N GLY A 117 13.00 10.90 -3.67
CA GLY A 117 12.55 10.86 -5.06
C GLY A 117 11.18 11.52 -5.25
N GLY A 118 10.23 10.80 -5.85
CA GLY A 118 8.86 11.27 -6.07
C GLY A 118 8.22 10.65 -7.31
N TYR A 119 6.92 10.88 -7.49
CA TYR A 119 6.16 10.41 -8.65
C TYR A 119 4.94 11.29 -8.87
N ARG A 120 4.34 11.21 -10.05
CA ARG A 120 3.01 11.76 -10.29
C ARG A 120 1.95 10.73 -9.93
N ASN A 121 1.00 11.11 -9.10
CA ASN A 121 -0.18 10.33 -8.78
C ASN A 121 -1.34 10.84 -9.62
N ASP A 122 -1.79 10.05 -10.58
CA ASP A 122 -3.01 10.35 -11.33
C ASP A 122 -4.17 9.67 -10.62
N SER A 123 -5.15 10.46 -10.18
CA SER A 123 -6.36 9.98 -9.49
C SER A 123 -7.51 9.85 -10.48
N TYR A 124 -8.34 8.85 -10.28
CA TYR A 124 -9.52 8.57 -11.11
C TYR A 124 -10.77 8.62 -10.26
N ARG A 125 -11.93 8.57 -10.91
CA ARG A 125 -13.20 8.44 -10.19
C ARG A 125 -13.19 7.17 -9.33
N SER A 126 -13.50 7.33 -8.04
CA SER A 126 -13.64 6.22 -7.11
C SER A 126 -14.74 5.26 -7.55
N LEU A 127 -14.57 3.99 -7.20
CA LEU A 127 -15.56 2.97 -7.47
C LEU A 127 -16.82 3.22 -6.64
N ARG A 128 -17.99 3.02 -7.26
CA ARG A 128 -19.27 3.02 -6.58
C ARG A 128 -19.49 1.62 -6.01
N GLY A 129 -19.01 1.38 -4.79
CA GLY A 129 -18.92 0.02 -4.25
C GLY A 129 -17.83 -0.79 -4.98
N LEU A 130 -18.08 -2.09 -5.21
CA LEU A 130 -17.16 -2.99 -5.93
C LEU A 130 -17.57 -3.20 -7.41
N GLU A 131 -18.34 -2.28 -7.98
CA GLU A 131 -18.73 -2.32 -9.38
C GLU A 131 -17.59 -1.87 -10.29
N LEU A 132 -17.35 -2.62 -11.36
CA LEU A 132 -16.33 -2.29 -12.35
C LEU A 132 -16.79 -1.13 -13.23
N PRO A 133 -15.95 -0.10 -13.46
CA PRO A 133 -16.26 0.95 -14.41
C PRO A 133 -16.41 0.41 -15.84
N THR A 134 -17.31 1.01 -16.61
CA THR A 134 -17.41 0.76 -18.05
C THR A 134 -16.39 1.61 -18.81
N GLY A 135 -15.62 0.99 -19.70
CA GLY A 135 -14.67 1.68 -20.57
C GLY A 135 -13.32 2.06 -19.93
N PRO A 136 -12.47 2.78 -20.69
CA PRO A 136 -11.17 3.23 -20.21
C PRO A 136 -11.31 4.30 -19.12
N PRO A 137 -10.52 4.23 -18.05
CA PRO A 137 -10.53 5.26 -17.01
C PRO A 137 -9.78 6.52 -17.46
N GLU A 138 -10.37 7.69 -17.20
CA GLU A 138 -9.75 9.00 -17.43
C GLU A 138 -9.36 9.66 -16.10
N PRO A 139 -8.14 10.20 -15.97
CA PRO A 139 -7.70 10.83 -14.73
C PRO A 139 -8.51 12.11 -14.50
N VAL A 140 -9.04 12.24 -13.28
CA VAL A 140 -9.81 13.43 -12.84
C VAL A 140 -8.91 14.46 -12.15
N ASP A 141 -7.78 14.01 -11.62
CA ASP A 141 -6.78 14.85 -10.97
C ASP A 141 -5.39 14.23 -11.16
N SER A 142 -4.35 15.06 -11.09
CA SER A 142 -2.97 14.62 -11.19
C SER A 142 -2.09 15.49 -10.31
N ARG A 143 -1.43 14.86 -9.34
CA ARG A 143 -0.56 15.55 -8.39
C ARG A 143 0.85 14.98 -8.42
N THR A 144 1.86 15.83 -8.55
CA THR A 144 3.25 15.42 -8.32
C THR A 144 3.51 15.35 -6.81
N LEU A 145 3.88 14.17 -6.33
CA LEU A 145 4.28 13.93 -4.94
C LEU A 145 5.81 13.97 -4.84
N ARG A 146 6.29 14.73 -3.85
CA ARG A 146 7.69 15.02 -3.54
C ARG A 146 7.99 14.62 -2.10
N PRO A 147 9.27 14.58 -1.67
CA PRO A 147 9.62 14.20 -0.32
C PRO A 147 8.86 15.06 0.71
N GLY A 148 8.17 14.39 1.64
CA GLY A 148 7.33 15.00 2.67
C GLY A 148 5.84 15.07 2.31
N ASP A 149 5.48 14.90 1.03
CA ASP A 149 4.08 14.76 0.64
C ASP A 149 3.50 13.44 1.15
N THR A 150 2.29 13.54 1.70
CA THR A 150 1.50 12.42 2.20
C THR A 150 0.29 12.19 1.30
N ILE A 151 -0.07 10.93 1.08
CA ILE A 151 -1.33 10.51 0.48
C ILE A 151 -2.08 9.60 1.46
N VAL A 152 -3.39 9.81 1.56
CA VAL A 152 -4.33 8.88 2.20
C VAL A 152 -5.13 8.25 1.07
N MET A 153 -5.27 6.92 1.11
CA MET A 153 -6.03 6.19 0.11
C MET A 153 -7.09 5.32 0.77
N HIS A 154 -8.33 5.47 0.33
CA HIS A 154 -9.45 4.61 0.61
C HIS A 154 -9.44 3.40 -0.36
N PRO A 155 -9.88 2.20 0.04
CA PRO A 155 -9.91 1.00 -0.81
C PRO A 155 -10.63 1.17 -2.15
N LEU A 156 -11.63 2.06 -2.23
CA LEU A 156 -12.40 2.29 -3.45
C LEU A 156 -11.82 3.39 -4.35
N GLU A 157 -10.78 4.10 -3.91
CA GLU A 157 -10.10 5.10 -4.73
C GLU A 157 -9.19 4.40 -5.74
N VAL A 158 -9.22 4.91 -6.96
CA VAL A 158 -8.45 4.39 -8.08
C VAL A 158 -7.35 5.39 -8.41
N HIS A 159 -6.12 4.91 -8.54
CA HIS A 159 -4.99 5.74 -8.95
C HIS A 159 -4.02 5.00 -9.85
N ARG A 160 -3.08 5.73 -10.45
CA ARG A 160 -1.84 5.16 -10.99
C ARG A 160 -0.66 6.05 -10.62
N LEU A 161 0.51 5.43 -10.62
CA LEU A 161 1.78 6.12 -10.43
C LEU A 161 2.43 6.30 -11.80
N ALA A 162 2.65 7.55 -12.19
CA ALA A 162 3.36 7.95 -13.39
C ALA A 162 4.65 8.69 -13.02
N GLU A 163 5.61 8.76 -13.96
CA GLU A 163 6.83 9.58 -13.80
C GLU A 163 7.58 9.31 -12.48
N ILE A 164 7.66 8.03 -12.10
CA ILE A 164 8.36 7.60 -10.88
C ILE A 164 9.84 7.94 -11.04
N ARG A 165 10.38 8.76 -10.15
CA ARG A 165 11.77 9.24 -10.20
C ARG A 165 12.72 8.17 -9.67
N LYS A 166 13.99 8.27 -10.06
CA LYS A 166 15.06 7.43 -9.49
C LYS A 166 15.06 7.52 -7.97
N GLU A 167 15.39 6.38 -7.34
CA GLU A 167 15.57 6.26 -5.89
C GLU A 167 14.32 6.66 -5.08
N THR A 168 13.14 6.54 -5.68
CA THR A 168 11.90 6.87 -4.98
C THR A 168 11.64 5.88 -3.87
N LEU A 169 11.48 6.41 -2.65
CA LEU A 169 11.18 5.66 -1.44
C LEU A 169 9.91 6.22 -0.82
N THR A 170 9.00 5.35 -0.40
CA THR A 170 7.86 5.75 0.44
C THR A 170 7.77 4.89 1.69
N LEU A 171 7.35 5.50 2.79
CA LEU A 171 6.92 4.80 3.99
C LEU A 171 5.39 4.72 3.94
N LEU A 172 4.83 3.55 4.20
CA LEU A 172 3.40 3.30 4.07
C LEU A 172 2.90 2.53 5.29
N VAL A 173 1.78 2.99 5.84
CA VAL A 173 1.03 2.29 6.88
C VAL A 173 -0.27 1.81 6.27
N GLN A 174 -0.40 0.49 6.22
CA GLN A 174 -1.52 -0.21 5.63
C GLN A 174 -2.47 -0.68 6.74
N GLY A 175 -3.77 -0.45 6.55
CA GLY A 175 -4.82 -0.97 7.42
C GLY A 175 -5.24 -2.41 7.10
N ALA A 176 -6.23 -2.88 7.84
CA ALA A 176 -6.87 -4.17 7.58
C ALA A 176 -7.58 -4.17 6.20
N PRO A 177 -7.66 -5.33 5.52
CA PRO A 177 -8.44 -5.43 4.29
C PRO A 177 -9.91 -5.07 4.54
N ALA A 178 -10.41 -4.07 3.83
CA ALA A 178 -11.83 -3.68 3.84
C ALA A 178 -12.62 -4.37 2.73
N THR A 179 -11.94 -4.95 1.73
CA THR A 179 -12.54 -5.67 0.61
C THR A 179 -11.83 -7.00 0.36
N ASP A 180 -12.53 -7.96 -0.24
CA ASP A 180 -11.99 -9.27 -0.63
C ASP A 180 -11.21 -9.24 -1.95
N ARG A 181 -11.34 -8.14 -2.71
CA ARG A 181 -10.81 -7.98 -4.07
C ARG A 181 -10.40 -6.54 -4.38
N SER A 182 -9.44 -6.39 -5.29
CA SER A 182 -9.07 -5.13 -5.93
C SER A 182 -9.12 -5.27 -7.45
N PHE A 183 -8.91 -4.17 -8.16
CA PHE A 183 -9.05 -4.06 -9.59
C PHE A 183 -7.86 -3.31 -10.18
N SER A 184 -7.50 -3.67 -11.41
CA SER A 184 -6.55 -2.89 -12.22
C SER A 184 -7.01 -2.86 -13.66
N TYR A 185 -6.85 -1.74 -14.34
CA TYR A 185 -7.14 -1.62 -15.76
C TYR A 185 -6.00 -2.17 -16.61
N ARG A 186 -6.31 -2.95 -17.64
CA ARG A 186 -5.37 -3.46 -18.64
C ARG A 186 -5.69 -2.82 -19.98
N GLU A 187 -4.82 -1.92 -20.41
CA GLU A 187 -4.97 -1.17 -21.66
C GLU A 187 -4.96 -2.08 -22.89
N SER A 188 -4.08 -3.08 -22.93
CA SER A 188 -3.96 -4.01 -24.07
C SER A 188 -5.22 -4.80 -24.40
N THR A 189 -6.12 -4.99 -23.42
CA THR A 189 -7.41 -5.65 -23.59
C THR A 189 -8.59 -4.72 -23.34
N SER A 190 -8.32 -3.44 -23.10
CA SER A 190 -9.30 -2.42 -22.73
C SER A 190 -10.28 -2.86 -21.63
N SER A 191 -9.78 -3.59 -20.62
CA SER A 191 -10.63 -4.25 -19.63
C SER A 191 -10.09 -4.18 -18.21
N TRP A 192 -11.00 -4.24 -17.24
CA TRP A 192 -10.66 -4.33 -15.83
C TRP A 192 -10.37 -5.77 -15.42
N LEU A 193 -9.28 -5.96 -14.70
CA LEU A 193 -8.91 -7.23 -14.07
C LEU A 193 -9.33 -7.21 -12.60
N THR A 194 -9.86 -8.32 -12.12
CA THR A 194 -10.14 -8.53 -10.69
C THR A 194 -9.02 -9.33 -10.05
N HIS A 195 -8.51 -8.84 -8.92
CA HIS A 195 -7.50 -9.50 -8.10
C HIS A 195 -8.13 -9.90 -6.78
N ARG A 196 -8.08 -11.19 -6.43
CA ARG A 196 -8.62 -11.70 -5.17
C ARG A 196 -7.49 -12.14 -4.26
N ASP A 197 -7.72 -12.03 -2.96
CA ASP A 197 -6.81 -12.60 -1.97
C ASP A 197 -6.71 -14.13 -2.11
N LEU A 198 -5.56 -14.71 -1.78
CA LEU A 198 -5.40 -16.15 -1.77
C LEU A 198 -6.39 -16.84 -0.82
N ARG A 199 -6.69 -16.24 0.34
CA ARG A 199 -7.72 -16.77 1.26
C ARG A 199 -9.11 -16.74 0.63
N ALA A 200 -9.43 -15.70 -0.14
CA ALA A 200 -10.70 -15.63 -0.85
C ALA A 200 -10.77 -16.69 -1.96
N GLN A 201 -9.68 -16.91 -2.69
CA GLN A 201 -9.57 -17.98 -3.69
C GLN A 201 -9.71 -19.37 -3.05
N TYR A 202 -9.08 -19.60 -1.89
CA TYR A 202 -9.17 -20.86 -1.18
C TYR A 202 -10.62 -21.19 -0.77
N ARG A 203 -11.38 -20.21 -0.27
CA ARG A 203 -12.81 -20.42 0.03
C ARG A 203 -13.62 -20.81 -1.21
N THR A 204 -13.31 -20.23 -2.37
CA THR A 204 -13.96 -20.62 -3.64
C THR A 204 -13.64 -22.07 -4.00
N LEU A 205 -12.40 -22.52 -3.81
CA LEU A 205 -12.03 -23.93 -4.03
C LEU A 205 -12.80 -24.87 -3.10
N GLN A 206 -12.94 -24.51 -1.81
CA GLN A 206 -13.73 -25.29 -0.84
C GLN A 206 -15.22 -25.40 -1.24
N GLN A 207 -15.79 -24.33 -1.80
CA GLN A 207 -17.18 -24.34 -2.27
C GLN A 207 -17.38 -25.22 -3.52
N ILE A 208 -16.42 -25.23 -4.43
CA ILE A 208 -16.44 -26.11 -5.62
C ILE A 208 -16.46 -27.56 -5.16
N GLU A 209 -15.54 -27.95 -4.27
CA GLU A 209 -15.45 -29.31 -3.72
C GLU A 209 -16.79 -29.76 -3.10
N ALA A 210 -17.41 -28.91 -2.28
CA ALA A 210 -18.69 -29.20 -1.64
C ALA A 210 -19.88 -29.27 -2.64
N GLY A 211 -19.82 -28.53 -3.75
CA GLY A 211 -20.86 -28.52 -4.79
C GLY A 211 -20.78 -29.68 -5.79
N THR A 212 -19.61 -30.32 -5.94
CA THR A 212 -19.43 -31.54 -6.76
C THR A 212 -19.80 -32.83 -6.04
N ALA A 213 -20.13 -32.77 -4.75
CA ALA A 213 -20.52 -33.92 -3.94
C ALA A 213 -22.05 -34.16 -3.89
N GLY A 214 -22.83 -33.49 -4.76
CA GLY A 214 -24.29 -33.57 -4.86
C GLY A 214 -24.77 -34.19 -6.16
#